data_AF-A0A1I7V017-F1
#
_entry.id   AF-A0A1I7V017-F1
#
_cell.length_a   1.000
_cell.length_b   1.000
_cell.length_c   1.000
_cell.angle_alpha   90.00
_cell.angle_beta   90.00
_cell.angle_gamma   90.00
#
_symmetry.space_group_name_H-M   'P 1'
#
loop_
_entity.id
_entity.type
_entity.pdbx_description
1 polymer ?
#
loop_
_entity_poly.entity_id
_entity_poly.type
_entity_poly.pdbx_seq_one_letter_code
_entity_poly.pdbx_strand_id
1 'polypeptide(L)'
;MEEYDSSGHNINLGHRRCMEALLQYPKWTYLLHLQNNDVIIKSIYEIERIFEIFGGANDVNIVKEIGERRVSGLKWDPMSMKLFRNESLIDRKVLLEPMKVVSGSVQSSWSRAAVKWLIEDVDLTIAINQFNKTVISDYLEFRKT
;
A
#
# COMPACT_ATOMS: atom_id res chain seq x y z
N MET A 1 -3.12 -22.56 -3.64
CA MET A 1 -1.89 -21.98 -3.09
C MET A 1 -1.69 -20.66 -3.82
N GLU A 2 -1.37 -19.58 -3.10
CA GLU A 2 -1.14 -18.26 -3.70
C GLU A 2 0.16 -18.29 -4.50
N GLU A 3 0.12 -17.83 -5.75
CA GLU A 3 1.27 -17.81 -6.65
C GLU A 3 1.80 -16.38 -6.75
N TYR A 4 3.12 -16.23 -6.64
CA TYR A 4 3.81 -14.96 -6.79
C TYR A 4 4.71 -15.06 -8.01
N ASP A 5 4.79 -13.99 -8.80
CA ASP A 5 5.64 -13.95 -9.99
C ASP A 5 6.45 -12.65 -10.08
N SER A 6 7.34 -12.59 -11.06
CA SER A 6 8.21 -11.44 -11.31
C SER A 6 7.50 -10.21 -11.86
N SER A 7 6.19 -10.30 -12.14
CA SER A 7 5.34 -9.16 -12.53
C SER A 7 4.59 -8.57 -11.32
N GLY A 8 4.83 -9.12 -10.13
CA GLY A 8 4.32 -8.55 -8.89
C GLY A 8 2.94 -9.01 -8.47
N HIS A 9 2.38 -10.02 -9.14
CA HIS A 9 1.06 -10.53 -8.81
C HIS A 9 1.03 -11.08 -7.37
N ASN A 10 -0.03 -10.74 -6.64
CA ASN A 10 -0.26 -11.12 -5.24
C ASN A 10 0.74 -10.56 -4.21
N ILE A 11 1.79 -9.83 -4.60
CA ILE A 11 2.74 -9.24 -3.64
C ILE A 11 2.03 -8.31 -2.64
N ASN A 12 1.11 -7.46 -3.11
CA ASN A 12 0.33 -6.58 -2.25
C ASN A 12 -0.62 -7.33 -1.30
N LEU A 13 -1.08 -8.52 -1.69
CA LEU A 13 -1.87 -9.39 -0.81
C LEU A 13 -0.99 -9.97 0.31
N GLY A 14 0.22 -10.42 -0.03
CA GLY A 14 1.25 -10.83 0.92
C GLY A 14 1.59 -9.72 1.92
N HIS A 15 1.90 -8.51 1.43
CA HIS A 15 2.19 -7.35 2.29
C HIS A 15 1.04 -7.03 3.24
N ARG A 16 -0.21 -7.03 2.76
CA ARG A 16 -1.38 -6.77 3.62
C ARG A 16 -1.47 -7.77 4.77
N ARG A 17 -1.22 -9.05 4.51
CA ARG A 17 -1.23 -10.08 5.56
C ARG A 17 -0.08 -9.91 6.55
N CYS A 18 1.12 -9.56 6.08
CA CYS A 18 2.24 -9.24 6.96
C CYS A 18 1.94 -8.03 7.85
N MET A 19 1.34 -6.98 7.29
CA MET A 19 0.88 -5.80 8.04
C MET A 19 -0.14 -6.18 9.12
N GLU A 20 -1.16 -6.97 8.77
CA GLU A 20 -2.18 -7.46 9.71
C GLU A 20 -1.55 -8.29 10.84
N ALA A 21 -0.65 -9.21 10.50
CA ALA A 21 0.08 -10.02 11.47
C ALA A 21 1.02 -9.20 12.37
N LEU A 22 1.57 -8.08 11.90
CA LEU A 22 2.45 -7.21 12.69
C LEU A 22 1.68 -6.27 13.62
N LEU A 23 0.45 -5.86 13.25
CA LEU A 23 -0.33 -4.90 14.04
C LEU A 23 -0.68 -5.41 15.44
N GLN A 24 -0.82 -6.73 15.63
CA GLN A 24 -1.08 -7.33 16.93
C GLN A 24 0.04 -7.06 17.95
N TYR A 25 1.27 -6.81 17.48
CA TYR A 25 2.40 -6.52 18.35
C TYR A 25 2.47 -5.02 18.69
N PRO A 26 2.67 -4.66 19.96
CA PRO A 26 2.80 -3.26 20.36
C PRO A 26 4.24 -2.75 20.17
N LYS A 27 4.42 -1.43 20.31
CA LYS A 27 5.72 -0.72 20.45
C LYS A 27 6.66 -0.63 19.24
N TRP A 28 6.32 -1.18 18.08
CA TRP A 28 7.03 -0.83 16.84
C TRP A 28 6.54 0.51 16.29
N THR A 29 7.40 1.23 15.57
CA THR A 29 7.08 2.57 15.04
C THR A 29 6.94 2.59 13.52
N TYR A 30 7.76 1.79 12.84
CA TYR A 30 7.81 1.69 11.38
C TYR A 30 7.89 0.24 10.91
N LEU A 31 7.29 -0.01 9.75
CA LEU A 31 7.41 -1.26 8.98
C LEU A 31 8.26 -0.97 7.74
N LEU A 32 9.23 -1.84 7.47
CA LEU A 32 10.08 -1.81 6.28
C LEU A 32 9.66 -2.95 5.34
N HIS A 33 9.32 -2.64 4.10
CA HIS A 33 9.19 -3.67 3.06
C HIS A 33 10.56 -3.98 2.46
N LEU A 34 10.94 -5.25 2.51
CA LEU A 34 12.18 -5.78 1.95
C LEU A 34 11.87 -6.99 1.06
N GLN A 35 12.63 -7.13 -0.01
CA GLN A 35 12.68 -8.28 -0.89
C GLN A 35 13.85 -9.20 -0.50
N ASN A 36 13.83 -10.45 -0.96
CA ASN A 36 14.82 -11.47 -0.59
C ASN A 36 16.28 -11.10 -0.93
N ASN A 37 16.49 -10.15 -1.83
CA ASN A 37 17.78 -9.65 -2.28
C ASN A 37 18.18 -8.30 -1.66
N ASP A 38 17.36 -7.73 -0.76
CA ASP A 38 17.71 -6.49 -0.09
C ASP A 38 18.73 -6.72 1.03
N VAL A 39 19.69 -5.80 1.14
CA VAL A 39 20.70 -5.77 2.20
C VAL A 39 20.64 -4.43 2.90
N ILE A 40 20.49 -4.45 4.23
CA ILE A 40 20.47 -3.24 5.05
C ILE A 40 21.90 -2.70 5.19
N ILE A 41 22.12 -1.47 4.73
CA ILE A 41 23.44 -0.78 4.76
C ILE A 41 23.58 0.26 5.87
N LYS A 42 22.54 0.45 6.68
CA LYS A 42 22.50 1.38 7.81
C LYS A 42 22.44 0.59 9.12
N SER A 43 23.16 1.05 10.13
CA SER A 43 23.04 0.48 11.47
C SER A 43 21.63 0.70 12.01
N ILE A 44 21.23 -0.11 12.99
CA ILE A 44 19.92 0.04 13.64
C ILE A 44 19.74 1.42 14.28
N TYR A 45 20.82 2.02 14.79
CA TYR A 45 20.82 3.37 15.36
C TYR A 45 20.63 4.47 14.30
N GLU A 46 21.20 4.30 13.11
CA GLU A 46 20.95 5.22 12.00
C GLU A 46 19.50 5.13 11.51
N ILE A 47 18.95 3.92 11.41
CA ILE A 47 17.56 3.70 11.00
C ILE A 47 16.60 4.29 12.03
N GLU A 48 16.82 4.04 13.32
CA GLU A 48 16.05 4.64 14.40
C GLU A 48 16.06 6.16 14.29
N ARG A 49 17.24 6.76 14.12
CA ARG A 49 17.38 8.21 13.99
C ARG A 49 16.65 8.77 12.77
N ILE A 50 16.68 8.10 11.63
CA ILE A 50 15.93 8.50 10.43
C ILE A 50 14.43 8.49 10.71
N PHE A 51 13.91 7.44 11.37
CA PHE A 51 12.49 7.34 11.68
C PHE A 51 12.01 8.29 12.77
N GLU A 52 12.87 8.64 13.73
CA GLU A 52 12.61 9.76 14.64
C GLU A 52 12.43 11.07 13.88
N ILE A 53 13.28 11.34 12.88
CA ILE A 53 13.21 12.55 12.06
C ILE A 53 11.95 12.55 11.18
N PHE A 54 11.55 11.39 10.64
CA PHE A 54 10.32 11.27 9.85
C PHE A 54 9.06 11.53 10.68
N GLY A 55 9.08 11.25 11.99
CA GLY A 55 8.02 11.70 12.90
C GLY A 55 6.61 11.21 12.55
N GLY A 56 6.49 10.04 11.92
CA GLY A 56 5.23 9.47 11.44
C GLY A 56 4.97 9.63 9.94
N ALA A 57 5.81 10.38 9.20
CA ALA A 57 5.76 10.40 7.74
C ALA A 57 6.14 9.02 7.16
N ASN A 58 5.52 8.63 6.05
CA ASN A 58 5.88 7.42 5.31
C ASN A 58 6.92 7.77 4.25
N ASP A 59 7.84 6.85 3.97
CA ASP A 59 8.78 6.96 2.85
C ASP A 59 8.38 5.95 1.78
N VAL A 60 7.83 6.51 0.71
CA VAL A 60 7.14 5.78 -0.35
C VAL A 60 7.54 6.41 -1.68
N ASN A 61 7.88 5.60 -2.66
CA ASN A 61 8.35 6.11 -3.94
C ASN A 61 7.14 6.40 -4.82
N ILE A 62 6.86 7.68 -5.10
CA ILE A 62 5.72 8.06 -5.94
C ILE A 62 6.23 8.66 -7.26
N VAL A 63 5.87 8.01 -8.36
CA VAL A 63 6.04 8.51 -9.72
C VAL A 63 4.70 8.46 -10.48
N LYS A 64 4.67 9.07 -11.67
CA LYS A 64 3.47 9.12 -12.50
C LYS A 64 2.97 7.70 -12.82
N GLU A 65 1.65 7.53 -12.92
CA GLU A 65 1.02 6.30 -13.43
C GLU A 65 1.67 5.86 -14.75
N ILE A 66 2.26 4.67 -14.77
CA ILE A 66 2.71 4.01 -16.00
C ILE A 66 1.47 3.48 -16.72
N GLY A 67 1.45 3.53 -18.05
CA GLY A 67 0.31 3.08 -18.85
C GLY A 67 -0.14 1.65 -18.53
N GLU A 68 -1.39 1.34 -18.89
CA GLU A 68 -1.99 -0.02 -18.83
C GLU A 68 -2.25 -0.59 -17.43
N ARG A 69 -2.17 0.23 -16.38
CA ARG A 69 -2.49 -0.17 -14.99
C ARG A 69 -3.98 -0.23 -14.67
N ARG A 70 -4.82 0.22 -15.60
CA ARG A 70 -6.26 0.17 -15.46
C ARG A 70 -6.84 -0.79 -16.48
N VAL A 71 -7.37 -1.90 -16.00
CA VAL A 71 -8.15 -2.82 -16.82
C VAL A 71 -9.41 -2.12 -17.28
N SER A 72 -9.63 -2.13 -18.59
CA SER A 72 -10.80 -1.52 -19.22
C SER A 72 -12.10 -2.14 -18.69
N GLY A 73 -13.14 -1.31 -18.54
CA GLY A 73 -14.45 -1.72 -18.03
C GLY A 73 -14.55 -1.85 -16.51
N LEU A 74 -13.44 -1.75 -15.78
CA LEU A 74 -13.44 -1.70 -14.31
C LEU A 74 -13.61 -0.28 -13.78
N LYS A 75 -14.19 -0.16 -12.58
CA LYS A 75 -14.40 1.12 -11.88
C LYS A 75 -13.35 1.34 -10.80
N TRP A 76 -12.74 2.52 -10.83
CA TRP A 76 -11.58 2.88 -10.01
C TRP A 76 -11.89 3.98 -8.98
N ASP A 77 -13.17 4.19 -8.66
CA ASP A 77 -13.62 5.05 -7.56
C ASP A 77 -13.74 4.27 -6.24
N PRO A 78 -13.51 4.91 -5.08
CA PRO A 78 -13.54 4.22 -3.78
C PRO A 78 -14.86 3.50 -3.48
N MET A 79 -16.00 4.05 -3.91
CA MET A 79 -17.34 3.45 -3.69
C MET A 79 -17.47 2.12 -4.42
N SER A 80 -17.14 2.07 -5.72
CA SER A 80 -17.23 0.85 -6.51
C SER A 80 -16.28 -0.23 -6.02
N MET A 81 -15.14 0.16 -5.43
CA MET A 81 -14.17 -0.75 -4.83
C MET A 81 -14.45 -1.08 -3.36
N LYS A 82 -15.49 -0.51 -2.74
CA LYS A 82 -15.77 -0.64 -1.31
C LYS A 82 -14.53 -0.38 -0.44
N LEU A 83 -13.76 0.64 -0.82
CA LEU A 83 -12.43 0.88 -0.30
C LEU A 83 -12.43 1.19 1.20
N PHE A 84 -13.48 1.82 1.72
CA PHE A 84 -13.59 2.20 3.12
C PHE A 84 -14.55 1.26 3.84
N ARG A 85 -14.12 0.75 5.00
CA ARG A 85 -14.98 -0.14 5.82
C ARG A 85 -16.20 0.61 6.37
N ASN A 86 -16.05 1.90 6.64
CA ASN A 86 -17.13 2.78 7.05
C ASN A 86 -17.25 3.99 6.12
N GLU A 87 -18.05 3.85 5.07
CA GLU A 87 -18.27 4.90 4.07
C GLU A 87 -19.01 6.13 4.62
N SER A 88 -19.75 6.00 5.74
CA SER A 88 -20.51 7.11 6.33
C SER A 88 -19.63 8.25 6.87
N LEU A 89 -18.35 7.97 7.11
CA LEU A 89 -17.36 8.95 7.59
C LEU A 89 -16.61 9.64 6.43
N ILE A 90 -16.89 9.26 5.19
CA ILE A 90 -16.17 9.75 4.01
C ILE A 90 -17.11 10.63 3.20
N ASP A 91 -16.60 11.78 2.76
CA ASP A 91 -17.34 12.66 1.87
C ASP A 91 -17.79 11.91 0.61
N ARG A 92 -19.06 12.02 0.26
CA ARG A 92 -19.64 11.37 -0.92
C ARG A 92 -18.91 11.72 -2.21
N LYS A 93 -18.36 12.94 -2.32
CA LYS A 93 -17.53 13.36 -3.44
C LYS A 93 -16.26 12.50 -3.54
N VAL A 94 -15.58 12.27 -2.42
CA VAL A 94 -14.38 11.42 -2.36
C VAL A 94 -14.72 9.98 -2.74
N LEU A 95 -15.87 9.47 -2.31
CA LEU A 95 -16.31 8.12 -2.63
C LEU A 95 -16.57 7.90 -4.13
N LEU A 96 -17.06 8.93 -4.83
CA LEU A 96 -17.46 8.84 -6.25
C LEU A 96 -16.38 9.30 -7.23
N GLU A 97 -15.39 10.06 -6.77
CA GLU A 97 -14.31 10.55 -7.62
C GLU A 97 -13.33 9.40 -7.95
N PRO A 98 -13.04 9.14 -9.24
CA PRO A 98 -12.05 8.12 -9.61
C PRO A 98 -10.70 8.42 -8.95
N MET A 99 -10.10 7.40 -8.33
CA MET A 99 -8.81 7.59 -7.69
C MET A 99 -7.73 7.94 -8.72
N LYS A 100 -6.82 8.82 -8.30
CA LYS A 100 -5.54 9.02 -8.99
C LYS A 100 -4.63 7.85 -8.61
N VAL A 101 -4.36 7.00 -9.58
CA VAL A 101 -3.38 5.92 -9.43
C VAL A 101 -2.01 6.54 -9.68
N VAL A 102 -1.05 6.14 -8.85
CA VAL A 102 0.35 6.51 -9.02
C VAL A 102 1.18 5.23 -9.09
N SER A 103 2.40 5.37 -9.58
CA SER A 103 3.35 4.29 -9.61
C SER A 103 4.38 4.45 -8.51
N GLY A 104 5.01 3.36 -8.11
CA GLY A 104 6.02 3.39 -7.08
C GLY A 104 6.84 2.14 -7.00
N SER A 105 7.73 2.08 -6.02
CA SER A 105 8.58 0.93 -5.73
C SER A 105 8.03 0.19 -4.52
N VAL A 106 8.19 -1.14 -4.50
CA VAL A 106 7.77 -1.95 -3.34
C VAL A 106 8.56 -1.56 -2.08
N GLN A 107 9.83 -1.22 -2.25
CA GLN A 107 10.71 -0.73 -1.19
C GLN A 107 10.12 0.55 -0.59
N SER A 108 9.62 0.43 0.64
CA SER A 108 8.90 1.49 1.32
C SER A 108 9.00 1.32 2.83
N SER A 109 8.87 2.44 3.56
CA SER A 109 8.71 2.43 5.01
C SER A 109 7.41 3.11 5.44
N TRP A 110 6.64 2.42 6.26
CA TRP A 110 5.31 2.82 6.67
C TRP A 110 5.27 3.03 8.17
N SER A 111 4.77 4.18 8.60
CA SER A 111 4.50 4.40 10.02
C SER A 111 3.43 3.41 10.52
N ARG A 112 3.50 3.05 11.80
CA ARG A 112 2.49 2.18 12.42
C ARG A 112 1.07 2.74 12.28
N ALA A 113 0.92 4.07 12.30
CA ALA A 113 -0.36 4.73 12.08
C ALA A 113 -0.90 4.49 10.67
N ALA A 114 -0.04 4.59 9.64
CA ALA A 114 -0.42 4.32 8.26
C ALA A 114 -0.78 2.84 8.06
N VAL A 115 0.00 1.91 8.61
CA VAL A 115 -0.31 0.48 8.56
C VAL A 115 -1.65 0.19 9.23
N LYS A 116 -1.89 0.77 10.41
CA LYS A 116 -3.17 0.63 11.11
C LYS A 116 -4.33 1.10 10.23
N TRP A 117 -4.22 2.26 9.60
CA TRP A 117 -5.24 2.78 8.69
C TRP A 117 -5.49 1.88 7.49
N LEU A 118 -4.43 1.37 6.85
CA LEU A 118 -4.53 0.47 5.68
C LEU A 118 -5.24 -0.86 6.01
N ILE A 119 -5.21 -1.31 7.26
CA ILE A 119 -5.81 -2.58 7.69
C ILE A 119 -7.17 -2.40 8.35
N GLU A 120 -7.30 -1.44 9.25
CA GLU A 120 -8.48 -1.27 10.11
C GLU A 120 -9.53 -0.33 9.53
N ASP A 121 -9.15 0.67 8.71
CA ASP A 121 -10.08 1.65 8.14
C ASP A 121 -10.42 1.38 6.66
N VAL A 122 -9.47 0.75 5.96
CA VAL A 122 -9.53 0.49 4.52
C VAL A 122 -9.72 -1.01 4.24
N ASP A 123 -10.51 -1.34 3.23
CA ASP A 123 -10.58 -2.67 2.62
C ASP A 123 -9.98 -2.64 1.21
N LEU A 124 -8.71 -3.04 1.13
CA LEU A 124 -7.96 -3.07 -0.13
C LEU A 124 -8.28 -4.29 -1.00
N THR A 125 -9.17 -5.20 -0.58
CA THR A 125 -9.35 -6.50 -1.25
C THR A 125 -9.74 -6.35 -2.72
N ILE A 126 -10.74 -5.51 -3.01
CA ILE A 126 -11.18 -5.30 -4.40
C ILE A 126 -10.10 -4.56 -5.19
N ALA A 127 -9.49 -3.52 -4.61
CA ALA A 127 -8.45 -2.75 -5.28
C ALA A 127 -7.24 -3.63 -5.66
N ILE A 128 -6.71 -4.44 -4.73
CA ILE A 128 -5.61 -5.38 -4.99
C ILE A 128 -6.01 -6.39 -6.07
N ASN A 129 -7.23 -6.94 -6.02
CA ASN A 129 -7.70 -7.89 -7.04
C ASN A 129 -7.84 -7.27 -8.44
N GLN A 130 -8.14 -5.98 -8.54
CA GLN A 130 -8.18 -5.28 -9.83
C GLN A 130 -6.77 -5.05 -10.38
N PHE A 131 -5.83 -4.67 -9.51
CA PHE A 131 -4.43 -4.48 -9.91
C PHE A 131 -3.73 -5.78 -10.27
N ASN A 132 -4.06 -6.88 -9.60
CA ASN A 132 -3.58 -8.23 -9.96
C ASN A 132 -4.07 -8.72 -11.34
N LYS A 133 -4.99 -8.01 -12.01
CA LYS A 133 -5.42 -8.32 -13.39
C LYS A 133 -4.66 -7.52 -14.45
N THR A 134 -3.79 -6.61 -14.03
CA THR A 134 -2.94 -5.82 -14.92
C THR A 134 -1.71 -6.64 -15.32
N VAL A 135 -0.93 -6.17 -16.30
CA VAL A 135 0.29 -6.87 -16.71
C VAL A 135 1.39 -6.77 -15.62
N ILE A 136 1.39 -5.71 -14.81
CA ILE A 136 2.38 -5.42 -13.78
C ILE A 136 1.69 -4.87 -12.53
N SER A 137 1.81 -5.57 -11.39
CA SER A 137 1.01 -5.33 -10.18
C SER A 137 1.79 -4.88 -8.93
N ASP A 138 3.12 -4.91 -8.94
CA ASP A 138 3.99 -4.57 -7.80
C ASP A 138 4.26 -3.07 -7.63
N TYR A 139 4.19 -2.27 -8.70
CA TYR A 139 4.60 -0.86 -8.66
C TYR A 139 3.49 0.12 -8.22
N LEU A 140 2.65 -0.19 -7.23
CA LEU A 140 1.42 0.58 -6.98
C LEU A 140 1.36 1.18 -5.58
N GLU A 141 1.08 2.48 -5.53
CA GLU A 141 0.83 3.21 -4.29
C GLU A 141 -0.51 3.98 -4.37
N PHE A 142 -1.24 4.03 -3.26
CA PHE A 142 -2.49 4.78 -3.15
C PHE A 142 -2.23 6.15 -2.52
N ARG A 143 -2.73 7.22 -3.14
CA ARG A 143 -2.66 8.58 -2.59
C ARG A 143 -4.03 9.03 -2.09
N LYS A 144 -4.08 9.57 -0.87
CA LYS A 144 -5.20 10.40 -0.39
C LYS A 144 -5.00 11.83 -0.93
N THR A 145 -5.99 12.37 -1.64
CA THR A 145 -6.06 13.81 -1.94
C THR A 145 -6.58 14.58 -0.73
#